data_AF-A0AAN7K8U0-F1
#
_entry.id   AF-A0AAN7K8U0-F1
#
_cell.length_a   1.000
_cell.length_b   1.000
_cell.length_c   1.000
_cell.angle_alpha   90.00
_cell.angle_beta   90.00
_cell.angle_gamma   90.00
#
_symmetry.space_group_name_H-M   'P 1'
#
loop_
_entity.id
_entity.type
_entity.pdbx_description
1 polymer ?
#
loop_
_entity_poly.entity_id
_entity_poly.type
_entity_poly.pdbx_seq_one_letter_code
_entity_poly.pdbx_strand_id
1 'polypeptide(L)'
;MEDAMVLLQTGKRLASAAFRRECICWSDDSFSISSIPFSGDTITTASSSPSNHRPANAAESESATHLLAHIKLLICRRTAALAALDASLHSEAIRHFSKILDGRRCAPRGFLADCYMGRAAAYRAAGRVAESISDCNKTLALDPTSIQALETRADLLESVRCFPDCLHDLEHLKLLYNSILRDRKLPGPPWKRHHVQYREVPGRLCALTVKVQELKKRVASGEMGSSNVDYYLLMGLRRGCTRSELERAHLLLTIRHKPDKAMGFMERCEFADDRDLDSIRDRARMSAVLLYRLIQKGYRSVMANVLDEEAAEKQRKKAFAASSAAVSVVQTLQAQEPEDIKHSPPAAVFQGLFCRDLAAVSSLLSQVGFNRPITVKYEALTC
;
A
#
# COMPACT_ATOMS: atom_id res chain seq x y z
N MET A 1 -13.12 25.86 2.46
CA MET A 1 -11.96 24.99 2.11
C MET A 1 -12.36 23.53 2.02
N GLU A 2 -13.12 23.01 2.98
CA GLU A 2 -13.59 21.62 2.95
C GLU A 2 -14.43 21.30 1.71
N ASP A 3 -15.38 22.16 1.34
CA ASP A 3 -16.18 22.00 0.11
C ASP A 3 -15.34 22.00 -1.17
N ALA A 4 -14.27 22.79 -1.22
CA ALA A 4 -13.34 22.82 -2.35
C ALA A 4 -12.53 21.51 -2.46
N MET A 5 -12.16 20.90 -1.32
CA MET A 5 -11.53 19.58 -1.31
C MET A 5 -12.48 18.47 -1.76
N VAL A 6 -13.77 18.56 -1.38
CA VAL A 6 -14.81 17.64 -1.83
C VAL A 6 -15.03 17.77 -3.34
N LEU A 7 -15.11 18.99 -3.87
CA LEU A 7 -15.20 19.24 -5.32
C LEU A 7 -13.97 18.73 -6.07
N LEU A 8 -12.77 18.90 -5.52
CA LEU A 8 -11.54 18.39 -6.13
C LEU A 8 -11.46 16.85 -6.10
N GLN A 9 -11.90 16.21 -5.01
CA GLN A 9 -11.99 14.75 -4.94
C GLN A 9 -13.06 14.18 -5.88
N THR A 10 -14.21 14.84 -5.99
CA THR A 10 -15.27 14.42 -6.93
C THR A 10 -14.85 14.62 -8.38
N GLY A 11 -14.20 15.74 -8.71
CA GLY A 11 -13.57 15.97 -10.01
C GLY A 11 -12.55 14.88 -10.36
N LYS A 12 -11.66 14.52 -9.42
CA LYS A 12 -10.72 13.39 -9.57
C LYS A 12 -11.46 12.08 -9.85
N ARG A 13 -12.49 11.74 -9.07
CA ARG A 13 -13.28 10.51 -9.26
C ARG A 13 -13.99 10.47 -10.62
N LEU A 14 -14.52 11.59 -11.09
CA LEU A 14 -15.22 11.72 -12.37
C LEU A 14 -14.26 11.61 -13.55
N ALA A 15 -13.10 12.29 -13.49
CA ALA A 15 -12.05 12.16 -14.50
C ALA A 15 -11.58 10.70 -14.62
N SER A 16 -11.36 10.02 -13.49
CA SER A 16 -11.00 8.62 -13.48
C SER A 16 -12.13 7.68 -13.89
N ALA A 17 -13.39 8.09 -13.77
CA ALA A 17 -14.54 7.36 -14.31
C ALA A 17 -14.67 7.55 -15.84
N ALA A 18 -14.41 8.76 -16.35
CA ALA A 18 -14.37 9.04 -17.78
C ALA A 18 -13.22 8.28 -18.47
N PHE A 19 -12.03 8.33 -17.88
CA PHE A 19 -10.87 7.55 -18.35
C PHE A 19 -11.15 6.04 -18.34
N ARG A 20 -11.95 5.54 -17.38
CA ARG A 20 -12.41 4.14 -17.38
C ARG A 20 -13.32 3.81 -18.56
N ARG A 21 -14.14 4.75 -19.03
CA ARG A 21 -14.98 4.58 -20.23
C ARG A 21 -14.10 4.60 -21.48
N GLU A 22 -13.20 5.58 -21.59
CA GLU A 22 -12.31 5.72 -22.74
C GLU A 22 -11.34 4.53 -22.91
N CYS A 23 -10.76 4.03 -21.81
CA CYS A 23 -9.91 2.83 -21.84
C CYS A 23 -10.62 1.54 -22.24
N ILE A 24 -11.96 1.50 -22.21
CA ILE A 24 -12.75 0.37 -22.70
C ILE A 24 -13.11 0.59 -24.18
N CYS A 25 -13.34 1.83 -24.60
CA CYS A 25 -13.76 2.18 -25.95
C CYS A 25 -12.63 2.17 -27.00
N TRP A 26 -11.37 2.09 -26.61
CA TRP A 26 -10.22 2.05 -27.54
C TRP A 26 -9.73 0.63 -27.83
N SER A 27 -10.62 -0.37 -27.79
CA SER A 27 -10.29 -1.73 -28.21
C SER A 27 -10.13 -1.88 -29.72
N ASP A 28 -10.59 -0.92 -30.52
CA ASP A 28 -10.82 -1.15 -31.95
C ASP A 28 -9.90 -0.30 -32.84
N ASP A 29 -8.58 -0.42 -32.63
CA ASP A 29 -7.68 -0.40 -33.78
C ASP A 29 -7.67 -1.81 -34.35
N SER A 30 -8.67 -2.10 -35.19
CA SER A 30 -8.73 -3.31 -36.02
C SER A 30 -7.61 -3.27 -37.04
N PHE A 31 -6.42 -3.72 -36.65
CA PHE A 31 -5.38 -4.06 -37.63
C PHE A 31 -5.87 -5.31 -38.35
N SER A 32 -6.58 -5.09 -39.46
CA SER A 32 -6.84 -6.13 -40.44
C SER A 32 -5.50 -6.49 -41.06
N ILE A 33 -4.91 -7.61 -40.63
CA ILE A 33 -3.65 -8.14 -41.18
C ILE A 33 -3.79 -8.49 -42.68
N SER A 34 -5.01 -8.43 -43.24
CA SER A 34 -5.31 -8.59 -44.66
C SER A 34 -4.58 -7.62 -45.60
N SER A 35 -3.91 -6.59 -45.10
CA SER A 35 -3.18 -5.60 -45.92
C SER A 35 -1.65 -5.68 -45.85
N ILE A 36 -1.06 -6.70 -45.23
CA ILE A 36 0.41 -6.90 -45.30
C ILE A 36 0.68 -7.92 -46.42
N PRO A 37 1.14 -7.49 -47.62
CA PRO A 37 1.56 -8.43 -48.63
C PRO A 37 2.86 -9.07 -48.14
N PHE A 38 2.77 -10.33 -47.69
CA PHE A 38 3.95 -11.16 -47.58
C PHE A 38 4.38 -11.47 -49.02
N SER A 39 5.36 -10.74 -49.53
CA SER A 39 5.93 -10.96 -50.86
C SER A 39 6.57 -12.35 -50.90
N GLY A 40 5.83 -13.30 -51.45
CA GLY A 40 6.25 -14.68 -51.62
C GLY A 40 5.05 -15.57 -51.85
N ASP A 41 4.34 -15.37 -52.96
CA ASP A 41 4.10 -16.46 -53.90
C ASP A 41 3.31 -16.00 -55.13
N THR A 42 3.82 -16.47 -56.25
CA THR A 42 3.45 -16.15 -57.62
C THR A 42 2.00 -16.51 -57.93
N ILE A 43 1.30 -15.61 -58.63
CA ILE A 43 -0.04 -15.79 -59.19
C ILE A 43 -0.04 -16.97 -60.18
N THR A 44 -0.99 -17.92 -60.07
CA THR A 44 -1.96 -18.28 -61.15
C THR A 44 -2.95 -19.41 -60.77
N THR A 45 -4.22 -19.00 -60.68
CA THR A 45 -5.46 -19.60 -61.26
C THR A 45 -5.97 -21.02 -60.90
N ALA A 46 -7.19 -21.01 -60.36
CA ALA A 46 -8.42 -21.71 -60.83
C ALA A 46 -9.12 -22.74 -59.92
N SER A 47 -10.38 -22.39 -59.60
CA SER A 47 -11.61 -23.19 -59.50
C SER A 47 -11.86 -24.26 -58.39
N SER A 48 -12.97 -24.01 -57.68
CA SER A 48 -14.00 -24.93 -57.13
C SER A 48 -13.70 -25.83 -55.92
N SER A 49 -14.36 -25.54 -54.78
CA SER A 49 -15.14 -26.42 -53.86
C SER A 49 -15.12 -25.87 -52.42
N PRO A 50 -16.24 -25.80 -51.68
CA PRO A 50 -16.22 -25.37 -50.28
C PRO A 50 -15.86 -26.58 -49.39
N SER A 51 -14.56 -26.80 -49.19
CA SER A 51 -14.09 -27.72 -48.16
C SER A 51 -14.03 -26.99 -46.81
N ASN A 52 -14.60 -27.61 -45.78
CA ASN A 52 -14.76 -27.08 -44.43
C ASN A 52 -13.45 -27.14 -43.61
N HIS A 53 -12.31 -26.98 -44.26
CA HIS A 53 -11.00 -26.92 -43.62
C HIS A 53 -10.59 -25.46 -43.47
N ARG A 54 -10.85 -24.89 -42.29
CA ARG A 54 -10.30 -23.60 -41.88
C ARG A 54 -8.77 -23.70 -42.01
N PRO A 55 -8.11 -22.90 -42.87
CA PRO A 55 -6.68 -23.01 -43.07
C PRO A 55 -5.97 -22.70 -41.75
N ALA A 56 -4.98 -23.52 -41.37
CA ALA A 56 -4.19 -23.33 -40.14
C ALA A 56 -3.66 -21.89 -39.98
N ASN A 57 -3.35 -21.25 -41.11
CA ASN A 57 -2.91 -19.85 -41.19
C ASN A 57 -3.94 -18.84 -40.67
N ALA A 58 -5.25 -19.12 -40.78
CA ALA A 58 -6.31 -18.26 -40.21
C ALA A 58 -6.37 -18.38 -38.68
N ALA A 59 -6.16 -19.57 -38.13
CA ALA A 59 -6.10 -19.78 -36.68
C ALA A 59 -4.84 -19.15 -36.06
N GLU A 60 -3.70 -19.21 -36.76
CA GLU A 60 -2.46 -18.53 -36.37
C GLU A 60 -2.58 -17.00 -36.46
N SER A 61 -3.25 -16.48 -37.48
CA SER A 61 -3.55 -15.06 -37.62
C SER A 61 -4.51 -14.54 -36.53
N GLU A 62 -5.54 -15.33 -36.17
CA GLU A 62 -6.45 -15.02 -35.06
C GLU A 62 -5.73 -15.06 -33.70
N SER A 63 -4.83 -16.02 -33.51
CA SER A 63 -3.92 -16.08 -32.35
C SER A 63 -3.05 -14.81 -32.25
N ALA A 64 -2.43 -14.40 -33.35
CA ALA A 64 -1.56 -13.23 -33.41
C ALA A 64 -2.32 -11.92 -33.14
N THR A 65 -3.51 -11.75 -33.70
CA THR A 65 -4.38 -10.58 -33.43
C THR A 65 -4.81 -10.53 -31.97
N HIS A 66 -5.19 -11.66 -31.37
CA HIS A 66 -5.52 -11.73 -29.95
C HIS A 66 -4.32 -11.42 -29.05
N LEU A 67 -3.11 -11.89 -29.40
CA LEU A 67 -1.88 -11.56 -28.67
C LEU A 67 -1.55 -10.07 -28.78
N LEU A 68 -1.64 -9.50 -29.98
CA LEU A 68 -1.41 -8.07 -30.21
C LEU A 68 -2.40 -7.20 -29.42
N ALA A 69 -3.70 -7.55 -29.44
CA ALA A 69 -4.72 -6.87 -28.66
C ALA A 69 -4.42 -6.94 -27.15
N HIS A 70 -3.95 -8.09 -26.66
CA HIS A 70 -3.56 -8.24 -25.26
C HIS A 70 -2.32 -7.38 -24.91
N ILE A 71 -1.30 -7.38 -25.75
CA ILE A 71 -0.10 -6.55 -25.55
C ILE A 71 -0.48 -5.07 -25.51
N LYS A 72 -1.32 -4.60 -26.44
CA LYS A 72 -1.85 -3.24 -26.45
C LYS A 72 -2.60 -2.93 -25.15
N LEU A 73 -3.49 -3.82 -24.70
CA LEU A 73 -4.23 -3.65 -23.45
C LEU A 73 -3.28 -3.49 -22.25
N LEU A 74 -2.22 -4.30 -22.16
CA LEU A 74 -1.23 -4.21 -21.08
C LEU A 74 -0.47 -2.88 -21.12
N ILE A 75 -0.05 -2.44 -22.31
CA ILE A 75 0.66 -1.17 -22.51
C ILE A 75 -0.25 0.00 -22.13
N CYS A 76 -1.47 0.07 -22.66
CA CYS A 76 -2.44 1.12 -22.33
C CYS A 76 -2.78 1.17 -20.84
N ARG A 77 -2.86 0.00 -20.19
CA ARG A 77 -3.12 -0.05 -18.74
C ARG A 77 -1.92 0.39 -17.93
N ARG A 78 -0.70 0.09 -18.38
CA ARG A 78 0.54 0.56 -17.75
C ARG A 78 0.68 2.07 -17.90
N THR A 79 0.42 2.64 -19.07
CA THR A 79 0.49 4.10 -19.27
C THR A 79 -0.54 4.82 -18.40
N ALA A 80 -1.77 4.28 -18.30
CA ALA A 80 -2.77 4.76 -17.36
C ALA A 80 -2.30 4.73 -15.90
N ALA A 81 -1.63 3.65 -15.49
CA ALA A 81 -1.11 3.49 -14.14
C ALA A 81 -0.01 4.53 -13.82
N LEU A 82 0.88 4.79 -14.79
CA LEU A 82 1.94 5.80 -14.67
C LEU A 82 1.35 7.21 -14.63
N ALA A 83 0.40 7.53 -15.50
CA ALA A 83 -0.30 8.81 -15.46
C ALA A 83 -1.01 9.05 -14.12
N ALA A 84 -1.61 8.00 -13.53
CA ALA A 84 -2.21 8.07 -12.21
C ALA A 84 -1.17 8.28 -11.09
N LEU A 85 0.02 7.70 -11.21
CA LEU A 85 1.14 7.96 -10.29
C LEU A 85 1.58 9.43 -10.36
N ASP A 86 1.79 9.95 -11.57
CA ASP A 86 2.19 11.33 -11.80
C ASP A 86 1.12 12.31 -11.27
N ALA A 87 -0.15 11.94 -11.38
CA ALA A 87 -1.29 12.69 -10.84
C ALA A 87 -1.51 12.52 -9.32
N SER A 88 -0.65 11.81 -8.60
CA SER A 88 -0.78 11.48 -7.16
C SER A 88 -2.03 10.66 -6.78
N LEU A 89 -2.67 9.99 -7.74
CA LEU A 89 -3.83 9.11 -7.53
C LEU A 89 -3.37 7.68 -7.21
N HIS A 90 -2.77 7.51 -6.02
CA HIS A 90 -2.10 6.26 -5.64
C HIS A 90 -3.03 5.04 -5.63
N SER A 91 -4.27 5.18 -5.16
CA SER A 91 -5.25 4.08 -5.12
C SER A 91 -5.62 3.56 -6.52
N GLU A 92 -5.70 4.45 -7.50
CA GLU A 92 -6.01 4.11 -8.88
C GLU A 92 -4.82 3.49 -9.58
N ALA A 93 -3.63 4.03 -9.38
CA ALA A 93 -2.38 3.41 -9.83
C ALA A 93 -2.26 1.97 -9.32
N ILE A 94 -2.47 1.74 -8.01
CA ILE A 94 -2.47 0.40 -7.41
C ILE A 94 -3.48 -0.51 -8.10
N ARG A 95 -4.68 -0.01 -8.40
CA ARG A 95 -5.72 -0.78 -9.10
C ARG A 95 -5.31 -1.15 -10.52
N HIS A 96 -4.77 -0.20 -11.29
CA HIS A 96 -4.32 -0.45 -12.66
C HIS A 96 -3.20 -1.49 -12.71
N PHE A 97 -2.17 -1.33 -11.87
CA PHE A 97 -1.10 -2.32 -11.76
C PHE A 97 -1.60 -3.68 -11.26
N SER A 98 -2.47 -3.73 -10.26
CA SER A 98 -3.00 -5.01 -9.77
C SER A 98 -3.80 -5.73 -10.85
N LYS A 99 -4.56 -5.01 -11.69
CA LYS A 99 -5.25 -5.65 -12.82
C LYS A 99 -4.32 -6.18 -13.91
N ILE A 100 -3.11 -5.63 -14.05
CA ILE A 100 -2.08 -6.19 -14.93
C ILE A 100 -1.53 -7.47 -14.30
N LEU A 101 -1.15 -7.39 -13.03
CA LEU A 101 -0.49 -8.46 -12.29
C LEU A 101 -1.42 -9.63 -11.99
N ASP A 102 -2.72 -9.39 -11.79
CA ASP A 102 -3.76 -10.39 -11.55
C ASP A 102 -4.48 -10.82 -12.85
N GLY A 103 -3.92 -10.48 -14.01
CA GLY A 103 -4.39 -10.94 -15.31
C GLY A 103 -4.27 -12.47 -15.46
N ARG A 104 -5.16 -13.05 -16.27
CA ARG A 104 -5.16 -14.51 -16.56
C ARG A 104 -4.09 -14.92 -17.56
N ARG A 105 -3.63 -14.00 -18.40
CA ARG A 105 -2.61 -14.26 -19.43
C ARG A 105 -1.25 -13.87 -18.87
N CYS A 106 -0.25 -14.66 -19.22
CA CYS A 106 1.11 -14.40 -18.82
C CYS A 106 1.65 -13.12 -19.48
N ALA A 107 2.68 -12.55 -18.87
CA ALA A 107 3.38 -11.40 -19.42
C ALA A 107 4.90 -11.57 -19.26
N PRO A 108 5.69 -10.89 -20.11
CA PRO A 108 7.14 -10.98 -20.05
C PRO A 108 7.69 -10.59 -18.67
N ARG A 109 8.66 -11.38 -18.17
CA ARG A 109 9.36 -11.17 -16.89
C ARG A 109 9.76 -9.71 -16.62
N GLY A 110 10.43 -9.06 -17.58
CA GLY A 110 10.89 -7.68 -17.43
C GLY A 110 9.73 -6.67 -17.32
N PHE A 111 8.65 -6.90 -18.07
CA PHE A 111 7.46 -6.06 -18.00
C PHE A 111 6.75 -6.18 -16.64
N LEU A 112 6.68 -7.38 -16.08
CA LEU A 112 6.10 -7.61 -14.76
C LEU A 112 6.96 -7.01 -13.64
N ALA A 113 8.28 -7.11 -13.73
CA ALA A 113 9.20 -6.46 -12.78
C ALA A 113 8.96 -4.94 -12.72
N ASP A 114 8.83 -4.28 -13.86
CA ASP A 114 8.50 -2.85 -13.92
C ASP A 114 7.11 -2.55 -13.32
N CYS A 115 6.12 -3.40 -13.57
CA CYS A 115 4.77 -3.22 -13.02
C CYS A 115 4.74 -3.41 -11.49
N TYR A 116 5.51 -4.35 -10.95
CA TYR A 116 5.71 -4.48 -9.51
C TYR A 116 6.38 -3.25 -8.93
N MET A 117 7.41 -2.70 -9.60
CA MET A 117 8.04 -1.44 -9.15
C MET A 117 7.09 -0.25 -9.17
N GLY A 118 6.30 -0.08 -10.24
CA GLY A 118 5.29 0.96 -10.31
C GLY A 118 4.25 0.83 -9.18
N ARG A 119 3.82 -0.40 -8.87
CA ARG A 119 2.90 -0.64 -7.76
C ARG A 119 3.57 -0.41 -6.39
N ALA A 120 4.83 -0.78 -6.22
CA ALA A 120 5.61 -0.51 -5.01
C ALA A 120 5.73 0.99 -4.75
N ALA A 121 6.01 1.79 -5.79
CA ALA A 121 6.04 3.25 -5.69
C ALA A 121 4.67 3.81 -5.26
N ALA A 122 3.57 3.30 -5.84
CA ALA A 122 2.22 3.68 -5.46
C ALA A 122 1.90 3.32 -3.99
N TYR A 123 2.29 2.13 -3.53
CA TYR A 123 2.12 1.72 -2.14
C TYR A 123 2.94 2.55 -1.17
N ARG A 124 4.20 2.87 -1.52
CA ARG A 124 5.06 3.74 -0.73
C ARG A 124 4.43 5.12 -0.56
N ALA A 125 3.96 5.72 -1.66
CA ALA A 125 3.29 7.02 -1.61
C ALA A 125 1.96 6.99 -0.84
N ALA A 126 1.26 5.84 -0.83
CA ALA A 126 0.07 5.62 -0.01
C ALA A 126 0.37 5.28 1.47
N GLY A 127 1.63 5.24 1.90
CA GLY A 127 2.03 4.89 3.27
C GLY A 127 1.93 3.39 3.61
N ARG A 128 1.73 2.52 2.62
CA ARG A 128 1.57 1.07 2.79
C ARG A 128 2.93 0.38 2.66
N VAL A 129 3.74 0.48 3.71
CA VAL A 129 5.16 0.10 3.69
C VAL A 129 5.39 -1.39 3.47
N ALA A 130 4.73 -2.28 4.23
CA ALA A 130 4.91 -3.73 4.09
C ALA A 130 4.62 -4.25 2.68
N GLU A 131 3.60 -3.70 2.02
CA GLU A 131 3.21 -4.11 0.68
C GLU A 131 4.16 -3.55 -0.39
N SER A 132 4.67 -2.34 -0.19
CA SER A 132 5.75 -1.79 -1.02
C SER A 132 7.02 -2.64 -0.94
N ILE A 133 7.43 -3.07 0.26
CA ILE A 133 8.56 -4.00 0.46
C ILE A 133 8.30 -5.33 -0.25
N SER A 134 7.08 -5.88 -0.13
CA SER A 134 6.72 -7.13 -0.79
C SER A 134 6.80 -7.06 -2.31
N ASP A 135 6.42 -5.94 -2.92
CA ASP A 135 6.53 -5.77 -4.37
C ASP A 135 7.97 -5.50 -4.80
N CYS A 136 8.78 -4.77 -4.01
CA CYS A 136 10.22 -4.67 -4.25
C CYS A 136 10.90 -6.04 -4.20
N ASN A 137 10.52 -6.91 -3.26
CA ASN A 137 11.03 -8.28 -3.17
C ASN A 137 10.71 -9.11 -4.43
N LYS A 138 9.49 -8.98 -4.97
CA LYS A 138 9.10 -9.63 -6.23
C LYS A 138 9.89 -9.08 -7.41
N THR A 139 10.07 -7.77 -7.48
CA THR A 139 10.93 -7.17 -8.52
C THR A 139 12.34 -7.73 -8.42
N LEU A 140 12.95 -7.80 -7.25
CA LEU A 140 14.32 -8.30 -7.09
C LEU A 140 14.46 -9.81 -7.32
N ALA A 141 13.40 -10.58 -7.11
CA ALA A 141 13.36 -11.98 -7.54
C ALA A 141 13.37 -12.08 -9.07
N LEU A 142 12.62 -11.21 -9.77
CA LEU A 142 12.57 -11.15 -11.22
C LEU A 142 13.77 -10.42 -11.86
N ASP A 143 14.35 -9.43 -11.22
CA ASP A 143 15.46 -8.64 -11.73
C ASP A 143 16.35 -8.25 -10.55
N PRO A 144 17.34 -9.09 -10.20
CA PRO A 144 18.26 -8.81 -9.10
C PRO A 144 19.14 -7.59 -9.39
N THR A 145 19.28 -7.18 -10.65
CA THR A 145 20.09 -6.03 -11.07
C THR A 145 19.31 -4.71 -11.08
N SER A 146 18.06 -4.72 -10.59
CA SER A 146 17.24 -3.51 -10.54
C SER A 146 17.72 -2.55 -9.46
N ILE A 147 18.47 -1.52 -9.88
CA ILE A 147 18.94 -0.41 -9.03
C ILE A 147 17.77 0.25 -8.30
N GLN A 148 16.69 0.55 -9.02
CA GLN A 148 15.52 1.25 -8.47
C GLN A 148 14.85 0.45 -7.35
N ALA A 149 14.81 -0.89 -7.49
CA ALA A 149 14.21 -1.75 -6.48
C ALA A 149 15.05 -1.81 -5.20
N LEU A 150 16.38 -1.87 -5.32
CA LEU A 150 17.30 -1.81 -4.18
C LEU A 150 17.24 -0.46 -3.47
N GLU A 151 17.30 0.64 -4.21
CA GLU A 151 17.18 1.99 -3.65
C GLU A 151 15.85 2.18 -2.92
N THR A 152 14.74 1.82 -3.57
CA THR A 152 13.40 1.96 -2.96
C THR A 152 13.23 1.08 -1.72
N ARG A 153 13.72 -0.16 -1.74
CA ARG A 153 13.64 -1.07 -0.59
C ARG A 153 14.54 -0.60 0.56
N ALA A 154 15.76 -0.13 0.27
CA ALA A 154 16.66 0.42 1.27
C ALA A 154 16.06 1.65 1.96
N ASP A 155 15.44 2.56 1.21
CA ASP A 155 14.77 3.74 1.76
C ASP A 155 13.56 3.37 2.64
N LEU A 156 12.77 2.37 2.23
CA LEU A 156 11.66 1.86 3.05
C LEU A 156 12.15 1.22 4.34
N LEU A 157 13.20 0.41 4.27
CA LEU A 157 13.80 -0.25 5.44
C LEU A 157 14.45 0.76 6.39
N GLU A 158 15.07 1.82 5.85
CA GLU A 158 15.59 2.93 6.63
C GLU A 158 14.45 3.68 7.36
N SER A 159 13.31 3.91 6.69
CA SER A 159 12.14 4.54 7.32
C SER A 159 11.57 3.71 8.47
N VAL A 160 11.57 2.38 8.31
CA VAL A 160 11.17 1.39 9.33
C VAL A 160 12.26 1.18 10.38
N ARG A 161 13.45 1.78 10.21
CA ARG A 161 14.63 1.61 11.08
C ARG A 161 15.12 0.16 11.14
N CYS A 162 14.88 -0.61 10.08
CA CYS A 162 15.46 -1.93 9.89
C CYS A 162 16.84 -1.80 9.23
N PHE A 163 17.81 -1.31 10.00
CA PHE A 163 19.15 -0.98 9.50
C PHE A 163 19.97 -2.17 8.99
N PRO A 164 19.91 -3.39 9.58
CA PRO A 164 20.67 -4.53 9.06
C PRO A 164 20.27 -4.89 7.62
N ASP A 165 18.97 -4.98 7.34
CA ASP A 165 18.45 -5.31 6.02
C ASP A 165 18.70 -4.15 5.03
N CYS A 166 18.58 -2.90 5.49
CA CYS A 166 18.93 -1.71 4.70
C CYS A 166 20.42 -1.72 4.30
N LEU A 167 21.32 -2.03 5.24
CA LEU A 167 22.76 -2.13 4.99
C LEU A 167 23.07 -3.18 3.93
N HIS A 168 22.42 -4.35 4.00
CA HIS A 168 22.58 -5.41 3.01
C HIS A 168 22.19 -4.92 1.59
N ASP A 169 21.08 -4.18 1.46
CA ASP A 169 20.65 -3.63 0.18
C ASP A 169 21.59 -2.56 -0.37
N LEU A 170 22.09 -1.67 0.51
CA LEU A 170 23.06 -0.65 0.13
C LEU A 170 24.41 -1.26 -0.27
N GLU A 171 24.84 -2.35 0.38
CA GLU A 171 26.05 -3.09 0.01
C GLU A 171 25.87 -3.79 -1.34
N HIS A 172 24.72 -4.41 -1.58
CA HIS A 172 24.40 -4.99 -2.88
C HIS A 172 24.38 -3.94 -4.00
N LEU A 173 23.78 -2.77 -3.73
CA LEU A 173 23.80 -1.63 -4.65
C LEU A 173 25.22 -1.13 -4.93
N LYS A 174 26.10 -1.12 -3.91
CA LYS A 174 27.51 -0.76 -4.05
C LYS A 174 28.24 -1.75 -4.97
N LEU A 175 28.00 -3.05 -4.81
CA LEU A 175 28.56 -4.08 -5.69
C LEU A 175 28.10 -3.89 -7.13
N LEU A 176 26.82 -3.58 -7.34
CA LEU A 176 26.24 -3.33 -8.66
C LEU A 176 26.82 -2.08 -9.33
N TYR A 177 27.00 -0.98 -8.59
CA TYR A 177 27.67 0.20 -9.15
C TYR A 177 29.13 -0.09 -9.49
N ASN A 178 29.84 -0.87 -8.67
CA ASN A 178 31.20 -1.30 -8.99
C ASN A 178 31.25 -2.19 -10.24
N SER A 179 30.29 -3.09 -10.45
CA SER A 179 30.24 -3.91 -11.67
C SER A 179 29.96 -3.06 -12.90
N ILE A 180 29.03 -2.09 -12.81
CA ILE A 180 28.74 -1.14 -13.90
C ILE A 180 29.97 -0.34 -14.31
N LEU A 181 30.78 0.12 -13.35
CA LEU A 181 32.02 0.86 -13.63
C LEU A 181 33.10 -0.02 -14.27
N ARG A 182 33.15 -1.31 -13.89
CA ARG A 182 34.08 -2.29 -14.50
C ARG A 182 33.68 -2.60 -15.94
N ASP A 183 32.41 -2.91 -16.16
CA ASP A 183 31.91 -3.39 -17.45
C ASP A 183 31.60 -2.25 -18.42
N ARG A 184 31.51 -1.01 -17.93
CA ARG A 184 31.12 0.21 -18.67
C ARG A 184 29.75 0.08 -19.36
N LYS A 185 28.89 -0.80 -18.83
CA LYS A 185 27.56 -1.11 -19.36
C LYS A 185 26.54 -1.10 -18.23
N LEU A 186 25.34 -0.60 -18.52
CA LEU A 186 24.22 -0.66 -17.59
C LEU A 186 23.57 -2.06 -17.63
N PRO A 187 23.01 -2.55 -16.51
CA PRO A 187 22.44 -3.89 -16.47
C PRO A 187 21.17 -4.00 -17.33
N GLY A 188 21.11 -4.99 -18.21
CA GLY A 188 19.96 -5.25 -19.07
C GLY A 188 20.09 -4.69 -20.50
N PRO A 189 19.02 -4.77 -21.31
CA PRO A 189 19.08 -4.41 -22.72
C PRO A 189 19.35 -2.92 -22.93
N PRO A 190 20.04 -2.51 -24.01
CA PRO A 190 20.41 -1.12 -24.25
C PRO A 190 19.22 -0.19 -24.45
N TRP A 191 18.06 -0.71 -24.87
CA TRP A 191 16.82 0.04 -25.01
C TRP A 191 16.02 0.17 -23.70
N LYS A 192 16.41 -0.54 -22.64
CA LYS A 192 15.75 -0.43 -21.33
C LYS A 192 16.05 0.96 -20.77
N ARG A 193 15.01 1.72 -20.41
CA ARG A 193 15.19 3.01 -19.74
C ARG A 193 15.63 2.78 -18.30
N HIS A 194 16.87 3.10 -17.98
CA HIS A 194 17.36 3.11 -16.61
C HIS A 194 17.03 4.44 -15.93
N HIS A 195 16.72 4.36 -14.64
CA HIS A 195 16.50 5.54 -13.80
C HIS A 195 17.82 6.28 -13.48
N VAL A 196 18.97 5.64 -13.73
CA VAL A 196 20.30 6.16 -13.42
C VAL A 196 21.11 6.25 -14.70
N GLN A 197 21.67 7.43 -14.96
CA GLN A 197 22.61 7.63 -16.06
C GLN A 197 24.01 7.19 -15.64
N TYR A 198 24.78 6.61 -16.57
CA TYR A 198 26.16 6.15 -16.29
C TYR A 198 27.04 7.27 -15.70
N ARG A 199 26.87 8.51 -16.16
CA ARG A 199 27.63 9.68 -15.67
C ARG A 199 27.42 9.96 -14.18
N GLU A 200 26.26 9.59 -13.63
CA GLU A 200 25.93 9.80 -12.21
C GLU A 200 26.49 8.69 -11.31
N VAL A 201 26.89 7.55 -11.87
CA VAL A 201 27.27 6.35 -11.11
C VAL A 201 28.44 6.60 -10.15
N PRO A 202 29.55 7.26 -10.54
CA PRO A 202 30.63 7.55 -9.59
C PRO A 202 30.19 8.43 -8.42
N GLY A 203 29.37 9.46 -8.68
CA GLY A 203 28.83 10.35 -7.65
C GLY A 203 27.91 9.61 -6.68
N ARG A 204 27.00 8.79 -7.21
CA ARG A 204 26.12 7.93 -6.40
C ARG A 204 26.90 6.91 -5.58
N LEU A 205 27.97 6.32 -6.13
CA LEU A 205 28.82 5.37 -5.41
C LEU A 205 29.54 6.03 -4.21
N CYS A 206 30.03 7.26 -4.39
CA CYS A 206 30.62 8.03 -3.29
C CYS A 206 29.59 8.31 -2.19
N ALA A 207 28.42 8.85 -2.56
CA ALA A 207 27.34 9.13 -1.61
C ALA A 207 26.89 7.86 -0.88
N LEU A 208 26.77 6.74 -1.60
CA LEU A 208 26.42 5.44 -1.05
C LEU A 208 27.48 4.94 -0.06
N THR A 209 28.76 5.10 -0.36
CA THR A 209 29.84 4.66 0.53
C THR A 209 29.82 5.45 1.84
N VAL A 210 29.59 6.76 1.79
CA VAL A 210 29.42 7.59 2.99
C VAL A 210 28.19 7.14 3.78
N LYS A 211 27.05 6.93 3.11
CA LYS A 211 25.81 6.46 3.75
C LYS A 211 25.99 5.11 4.45
N VAL A 212 26.67 4.16 3.80
CA VAL A 212 26.97 2.84 4.40
C VAL A 212 27.87 2.96 5.63
N GLN A 213 28.92 3.80 5.57
CA GLN A 213 29.81 4.00 6.72
C GLN A 213 29.09 4.65 7.90
N GLU A 214 28.27 5.66 7.63
CA GLU A 214 27.44 6.33 8.64
C GLU A 214 26.47 5.34 9.29
N LEU A 215 25.76 4.56 8.48
CA LEU A 215 24.80 3.58 8.97
C LEU A 215 25.48 2.46 9.78
N LYS A 216 26.69 2.02 9.38
CA LYS A 216 27.50 1.07 10.16
C LYS A 216 27.92 1.65 11.52
N LYS A 217 28.31 2.93 11.56
CA LYS A 217 28.64 3.62 12.83
C LYS A 217 27.44 3.70 13.75
N ARG A 218 26.26 4.05 13.22
CA ARG A 218 24.99 4.08 13.99
C ARG A 218 24.59 2.72 14.55
N VAL A 219 24.82 1.65 13.79
CA VAL A 219 24.58 0.29 14.28
C VAL A 219 25.60 -0.08 15.37
N ALA A 220 26.86 0.33 15.23
CA ALA A 220 27.93 0.05 16.19
C ALA A 220 27.86 0.89 17.48
N SER A 221 27.34 2.11 17.43
CA SER A 221 27.21 3.00 18.59
C SER A 221 26.20 2.52 19.62
N GLY A 222 25.39 1.50 19.32
CA GLY A 222 24.40 0.94 20.23
C GLY A 222 23.24 1.91 20.57
N GLU A 223 23.24 3.12 20.01
CA GLU A 223 22.13 4.09 20.08
C GLU A 223 20.80 3.48 19.58
N MET A 224 20.91 2.43 18.78
CA MET A 224 19.83 1.54 18.41
C MET A 224 19.93 0.23 19.19
N GLY A 225 19.50 0.27 20.46
CA GLY A 225 19.18 -0.95 21.18
C GLY A 225 18.32 -1.88 20.31
N SER A 226 18.58 -3.19 20.41
CA SER A 226 18.06 -4.40 19.72
C SER A 226 16.61 -4.40 19.16
N SER A 227 15.79 -3.38 19.44
CA SER A 227 14.37 -3.30 19.12
C SER A 227 13.85 -1.93 18.69
N ASN A 228 14.65 -1.03 18.10
CA ASN A 228 14.11 0.25 17.60
C ASN A 228 13.63 0.18 16.13
N VAL A 229 13.07 -0.97 15.72
CA VAL A 229 12.34 -1.07 14.45
C VAL A 229 10.95 -0.46 14.66
N ASP A 230 10.55 0.48 13.80
CA ASP A 230 9.22 1.09 13.87
C ASP A 230 8.17 0.14 13.27
N TYR A 231 7.70 -0.79 14.10
CA TYR A 231 6.68 -1.75 13.72
C TYR A 231 5.31 -1.11 13.45
N TYR A 232 5.02 0.06 14.03
CA TYR A 232 3.80 0.80 13.73
C TYR A 232 3.79 1.26 12.28
N LEU A 233 4.91 1.86 11.82
CA LEU A 233 5.06 2.26 10.42
C LEU A 233 5.01 1.06 9.47
N LEU A 234 5.68 -0.04 9.82
CA LEU A 234 5.66 -1.26 9.00
C LEU A 234 4.24 -1.79 8.81
N MET A 235 3.44 -1.84 9.88
CA MET A 235 2.06 -2.33 9.84
C MET A 235 1.05 -1.29 9.33
N GLY A 236 1.45 -0.03 9.16
CA GLY A 236 0.57 1.07 8.79
C GLY A 236 -0.40 1.46 9.91
N LEU A 237 0.02 1.33 11.17
CA LEU A 237 -0.74 1.66 12.36
C LEU A 237 -0.27 2.97 12.99
N ARG A 238 -1.17 3.63 13.73
CA ARG A 238 -0.83 4.80 14.56
C ARG A 238 -0.33 4.33 15.93
N ARG A 239 0.48 5.15 16.60
CA ARG A 239 0.90 4.91 18.00
C ARG A 239 -0.33 5.01 18.92
N GLY A 240 -0.44 4.10 19.90
CA GLY A 240 -1.64 3.96 20.74
C GLY A 240 -2.83 3.31 20.02
N CYS A 241 -2.59 2.42 19.06
CA CYS A 241 -3.65 1.69 18.37
C CYS A 241 -4.40 0.75 19.32
N THR A 242 -5.70 0.56 19.10
CA THR A 242 -6.46 -0.40 19.89
C THR A 242 -6.05 -1.84 19.55
N ARG A 243 -6.20 -2.75 20.51
CA ARG A 243 -5.95 -4.19 20.29
C ARG A 243 -6.68 -4.74 19.06
N SER A 244 -7.95 -4.35 18.87
CA SER A 244 -8.76 -4.82 17.73
C SER A 244 -8.25 -4.30 16.36
N GLU A 245 -7.69 -3.09 16.31
CA GLU A 245 -7.08 -2.54 15.10
C GLU A 245 -5.80 -3.31 14.75
N LEU A 246 -4.97 -3.61 15.76
CA LEU A 246 -3.76 -4.38 15.60
C LEU A 246 -4.04 -5.79 15.08
N GLU A 247 -4.98 -6.50 15.70
CA GLU A 247 -5.37 -7.87 15.30
C GLU A 247 -5.91 -7.91 13.86
N ARG A 248 -6.75 -6.94 13.47
CA ARG A 248 -7.26 -6.82 12.09
C ARG A 248 -6.13 -6.55 11.09
N ALA A 249 -5.24 -5.61 11.38
CA ALA A 249 -4.12 -5.29 10.51
C ALA A 249 -3.16 -6.49 10.36
N HIS A 250 -2.87 -7.17 11.47
CA HIS A 250 -2.04 -8.37 11.47
C HIS A 250 -2.65 -9.50 10.63
N LEU A 251 -3.95 -9.76 10.78
CA LEU A 251 -4.66 -10.77 10.01
C LEU A 251 -4.58 -10.48 8.51
N LEU A 252 -4.85 -9.23 8.10
CA LEU A 252 -4.78 -8.82 6.70
C LEU A 252 -3.37 -9.00 6.12
N LEU A 253 -2.33 -8.54 6.84
CA LEU A 253 -0.94 -8.66 6.39
C LEU A 253 -0.50 -10.13 6.32
N THR A 254 -0.88 -10.94 7.31
CA THR A 254 -0.57 -12.38 7.34
C THR A 254 -1.22 -13.09 6.16
N ILE A 255 -2.49 -12.82 5.84
CA ILE A 255 -3.19 -13.44 4.71
C ILE A 255 -2.56 -13.03 3.38
N ARG A 256 -2.10 -11.77 3.25
CA ARG A 256 -1.49 -11.23 2.03
C ARG A 256 -0.07 -11.75 1.80
N HIS A 257 0.75 -11.79 2.84
CA HIS A 257 2.17 -12.09 2.78
C HIS A 257 2.53 -13.49 3.27
N LYS A 258 1.60 -14.46 3.21
CA LYS A 258 1.94 -15.87 3.48
C LYS A 258 3.07 -16.31 2.54
N PRO A 259 4.11 -16.98 3.05
CA PRO A 259 5.24 -17.39 2.22
C PRO A 259 4.82 -18.34 1.09
N ASP A 260 3.78 -19.15 1.31
CA ASP A 260 3.26 -20.08 0.29
C ASP A 260 2.69 -19.32 -0.94
N LYS A 261 2.07 -18.16 -0.70
CA LYS A 261 1.52 -17.31 -1.77
C LYS A 261 2.59 -16.51 -2.51
N ALA A 262 3.81 -16.47 -1.98
CA ALA A 262 4.90 -15.74 -2.60
C ALA A 262 5.25 -16.31 -3.98
N MET A 263 4.94 -17.58 -4.25
CA MET A 263 5.25 -18.22 -5.53
C MET A 263 4.17 -18.03 -6.61
N GLY A 264 2.95 -17.66 -6.23
CA GLY A 264 1.82 -17.57 -7.15
C GLY A 264 1.92 -16.46 -8.19
N PHE A 265 2.97 -15.63 -8.19
CA PHE A 265 3.24 -14.72 -9.32
C PHE A 265 4.02 -15.39 -10.45
N MET A 266 4.76 -16.47 -10.17
CA MET A 266 5.57 -17.14 -11.18
C MET A 266 4.73 -17.79 -12.29
N GLU A 267 3.55 -18.31 -11.94
CA GLU A 267 2.58 -18.86 -12.90
C GLU A 267 2.13 -17.84 -13.97
N ARG A 268 2.32 -16.55 -13.71
CA ARG A 268 1.90 -15.45 -14.58
C ARG A 268 3.07 -14.84 -15.37
N CYS A 269 4.29 -15.31 -15.13
CA CYS A 269 5.49 -14.82 -15.80
C CYS A 269 5.83 -15.69 -17.00
N GLU A 270 6.05 -15.06 -18.15
CA GLU A 270 6.69 -15.72 -19.30
C GLU A 270 8.20 -15.66 -19.10
N PHE A 271 8.81 -16.84 -19.02
CA PHE A 271 10.26 -17.00 -18.93
C PHE A 271 10.80 -17.49 -20.27
N ALA A 272 11.89 -16.90 -20.73
CA ALA A 272 12.56 -17.34 -21.96
C ALA A 272 13.43 -18.59 -21.72
N ASP A 273 13.97 -18.74 -20.51
CA ASP A 273 14.86 -19.84 -20.11
C ASP A 273 14.39 -20.47 -18.79
N ASP A 274 14.19 -21.79 -18.79
CA ASP A 274 13.70 -22.53 -17.61
C ASP A 274 14.75 -22.67 -16.49
N ARG A 275 16.04 -22.48 -16.81
CA ARG A 275 17.16 -22.71 -15.87
C ARG A 275 17.18 -21.73 -14.69
N ASP A 276 16.58 -20.56 -14.85
CA ASP A 276 16.56 -19.53 -13.82
C ASP A 276 15.39 -19.68 -12.84
N LEU A 277 14.38 -20.49 -13.16
CA LEU A 277 13.11 -20.56 -12.42
C LEU A 277 13.32 -20.92 -10.95
N ASP A 278 14.15 -21.93 -10.67
CA ASP A 278 14.42 -22.38 -9.31
C ASP A 278 15.13 -21.28 -8.49
N SER A 279 16.07 -20.57 -9.11
CA SER A 279 16.78 -19.46 -8.44
C SER A 279 15.83 -18.30 -8.11
N ILE A 280 14.91 -17.97 -9.01
CA ILE A 280 13.88 -16.95 -8.79
C ILE A 280 12.94 -17.42 -7.69
N ARG A 281 12.59 -18.71 -7.72
CA ARG A 281 11.70 -19.31 -6.75
C ARG A 281 12.27 -19.19 -5.33
N ASP A 282 13.53 -19.57 -5.18
CA ASP A 282 14.19 -19.55 -3.89
C ASP A 282 14.37 -18.12 -3.37
N ARG A 283 14.76 -17.16 -4.23
CA ARG A 283 14.84 -15.73 -3.86
C ARG A 283 13.49 -15.17 -3.42
N ALA A 284 12.42 -15.48 -4.15
CA ALA A 284 11.06 -15.05 -3.81
C ALA A 284 10.60 -15.66 -2.48
N ARG A 285 10.83 -16.95 -2.27
CA ARG A 285 10.49 -17.64 -1.02
C ARG A 285 11.25 -17.08 0.17
N MET A 286 12.58 -16.93 0.06
CA MET A 286 13.41 -16.39 1.14
C MET A 286 12.99 -14.98 1.51
N SER A 287 12.85 -14.09 0.53
CA SER A 287 12.47 -12.69 0.78
C SER A 287 11.06 -12.55 1.36
N ALA A 288 10.11 -13.41 0.96
CA ALA A 288 8.78 -13.45 1.56
C ALA A 288 8.80 -13.97 3.01
N VAL A 289 9.60 -15.00 3.30
CA VAL A 289 9.77 -15.51 4.67
C VAL A 289 10.37 -14.45 5.59
N LEU A 290 11.37 -13.68 5.13
CA LEU A 290 11.96 -12.59 5.90
C LEU A 290 10.93 -11.50 6.25
N LEU A 291 10.17 -11.04 5.24
CA LEU A 291 9.11 -10.05 5.46
C LEU A 291 8.02 -10.60 6.41
N TYR A 292 7.62 -11.85 6.23
CA TYR A 292 6.64 -12.50 7.10
C TYR A 292 7.13 -12.55 8.55
N ARG A 293 8.38 -12.97 8.79
CA ARG A 293 8.98 -12.97 10.14
C ARG A 293 9.05 -11.58 10.75
N LEU A 294 9.37 -10.56 9.94
CA LEU A 294 9.39 -9.17 10.39
C LEU A 294 8.01 -8.69 10.84
N ILE A 295 6.95 -9.03 10.08
CA ILE A 295 5.56 -8.74 10.44
C ILE A 295 5.16 -9.47 11.73
N GLN A 296 5.55 -10.74 11.89
CA GLN A 296 5.27 -11.52 13.10
C GLN A 296 5.97 -10.97 14.34
N LYS A 297 7.24 -10.56 14.20
CA LYS A 297 7.99 -9.88 15.27
C LYS A 297 7.33 -8.54 15.63
N GLY A 298 6.90 -7.79 14.62
CA GLY A 298 6.21 -6.52 14.82
C GLY A 298 4.89 -6.66 15.56
N TYR A 299 4.07 -7.65 15.20
CA TYR A 299 2.83 -7.92 15.92
C TYR A 299 3.08 -8.23 17.41
N ARG A 300 4.03 -9.11 17.72
CA ARG A 300 4.36 -9.45 19.13
C ARG A 300 4.83 -8.22 19.92
N SER A 301 5.67 -7.39 19.32
CA SER A 301 6.20 -6.18 19.95
C SER A 301 5.11 -5.12 20.17
N VAL A 302 4.30 -4.82 19.16
CA VAL A 302 3.22 -3.84 19.29
C VAL A 302 2.14 -4.34 20.24
N MET A 303 1.83 -5.64 20.21
CA MET A 303 0.88 -6.24 21.13
C MET A 303 1.31 -6.12 22.60
N ALA A 304 2.60 -6.32 22.89
CA ALA A 304 3.13 -6.10 24.23
C ALA A 304 2.95 -4.64 24.68
N ASN A 305 3.29 -3.68 23.82
CA ASN A 305 3.12 -2.25 24.12
C ASN A 305 1.66 -1.88 24.39
N VAL A 306 0.72 -2.39 23.58
CA VAL A 306 -0.72 -2.14 23.78
C VAL A 306 -1.20 -2.70 25.12
N LEU A 307 -0.75 -3.89 25.51
CA LEU A 307 -1.10 -4.48 26.81
C LEU A 307 -0.53 -3.67 27.99
N ASP A 308 0.70 -3.16 27.86
CA ASP A 308 1.33 -2.32 28.88
C ASP A 308 0.61 -0.97 29.01
N GLU A 309 0.21 -0.36 27.89
CA GLU A 309 -0.61 0.87 27.86
C GLU A 309 -1.99 0.64 28.50
N GLU A 310 -2.69 -0.45 28.17
CA GLU A 310 -3.96 -0.82 28.79
C GLU A 310 -3.83 -1.06 30.31
N ALA A 311 -2.73 -1.66 30.75
CA ALA A 311 -2.45 -1.88 32.17
C ALA A 311 -2.19 -0.56 32.90
N ALA A 312 -1.41 0.35 32.30
CA ALA A 312 -1.15 1.68 32.83
C ALA A 312 -2.43 2.52 32.91
N GLU A 313 -3.31 2.45 31.92
CA GLU A 313 -4.62 3.11 31.95
C GLU A 313 -5.52 2.55 33.07
N LYS A 314 -5.55 1.23 33.26
CA LYS A 314 -6.29 0.61 34.37
C LYS A 314 -5.77 1.07 35.73
N GLN A 315 -4.44 1.21 35.88
CA GLN A 315 -3.84 1.74 37.10
C GLN A 315 -4.19 3.22 37.31
N ARG A 316 -4.14 4.05 36.27
CA ARG A 316 -4.56 5.46 36.33
C ARG A 316 -6.04 5.61 36.72
N LYS A 317 -6.93 4.77 36.16
CA LYS A 317 -8.36 4.76 36.52
C LYS A 317 -8.57 4.34 37.97
N LYS A 318 -7.83 3.34 38.47
CA LYS A 318 -7.87 2.94 39.89
C LYS A 318 -7.38 4.06 40.81
N ALA A 319 -6.29 4.73 40.48
CA ALA A 319 -5.75 5.85 41.25
C ALA A 319 -6.71 7.04 41.27
N PHE A 320 -7.34 7.36 40.13
CA PHE A 320 -8.36 8.40 40.03
C PHE A 320 -9.61 8.06 40.85
N ALA A 321 -10.10 6.82 40.76
CA ALA A 321 -11.23 6.36 41.56
C ALA A 321 -10.93 6.42 43.07
N ALA A 322 -9.73 6.01 43.50
CA ALA A 322 -9.29 6.10 44.88
C ALA A 322 -9.20 7.56 45.37
N SER A 323 -8.70 8.48 44.54
CA SER A 323 -8.67 9.91 44.84
C SER A 323 -10.08 10.50 44.94
N SER A 324 -10.99 10.15 44.02
CA SER A 324 -12.38 10.63 44.07
C SER A 324 -13.15 10.11 45.30
N ALA A 325 -12.91 8.86 45.69
CA ALA A 325 -13.48 8.27 46.89
C ALA A 325 -12.95 8.98 48.15
N ALA A 326 -11.65 9.28 48.21
CA ALA A 326 -11.07 10.05 49.31
C ALA A 326 -11.66 11.48 49.40
N VAL A 327 -11.87 12.16 48.28
CA VAL A 327 -12.52 13.49 48.25
C VAL A 327 -13.98 13.41 48.73
N SER A 328 -14.74 12.38 48.34
CA SER A 328 -16.11 12.19 48.84
C SER A 328 -16.18 11.92 50.35
N VAL A 329 -15.22 11.16 50.90
CA VAL A 329 -15.15 10.87 52.35
C VAL A 329 -14.82 12.13 53.15
N VAL A 330 -13.93 12.99 52.64
CA VAL A 330 -13.62 14.28 53.29
C VAL A 330 -14.80 15.25 53.23
N GLN A 331 -15.56 15.30 52.13
CA GLN A 331 -16.79 16.10 52.04
C GLN A 331 -17.89 15.60 53.00
N THR A 332 -18.00 14.28 53.23
CA THR A 332 -18.96 13.76 54.23
C THR A 332 -18.55 14.01 55.68
N LEU A 333 -17.24 14.12 55.98
CA LEU A 333 -16.75 14.40 57.34
C LEU A 333 -16.82 15.89 57.71
N GLN A 334 -16.85 16.80 56.74
CA GLN A 334 -17.08 18.23 56.97
C GLN A 334 -18.58 18.60 57.11
N ALA A 335 -19.50 17.64 56.96
CA ALA A 335 -20.94 17.84 57.13
C ALA A 335 -21.46 17.44 58.53
N GLN A 336 -20.57 17.17 59.50
CA GLN A 336 -20.92 16.82 60.88
C GLN A 336 -20.36 17.84 61.88
N GLU A 337 -20.93 19.04 61.91
CA GLU A 337 -20.95 19.87 63.12
C GLU A 337 -22.38 19.90 63.69
N PRO A 338 -22.58 19.95 65.02
CA PRO A 338 -23.90 19.89 65.63
C PRO A 338 -24.50 21.30 65.76
N GLU A 339 -25.65 21.55 65.16
CA GLU A 339 -26.49 22.71 65.49
C GLU A 339 -27.90 22.27 65.91
N ASP A 340 -28.32 22.76 67.07
CA ASP A 340 -29.64 22.58 67.68
C ASP A 340 -30.69 23.55 67.08
N ILE A 341 -31.79 22.97 66.60
CA ILE A 341 -33.21 23.38 66.71
C ILE A 341 -33.74 24.66 65.99
N LYS A 342 -34.74 24.38 65.11
CA LYS A 342 -35.94 25.12 64.63
C LYS A 342 -35.83 26.11 63.46
N HIS A 343 -36.30 25.68 62.27
CA HIS A 343 -37.61 26.04 61.69
C HIS A 343 -37.82 25.37 60.31
N SER A 344 -39.05 25.00 59.97
CA SER A 344 -39.52 24.55 58.64
C SER A 344 -40.45 25.61 58.03
N PRO A 345 -40.90 25.58 56.75
CA PRO A 345 -40.49 24.87 55.50
C PRO A 345 -40.33 25.91 54.31
N PRO A 346 -40.47 25.64 52.98
CA PRO A 346 -40.60 24.37 52.23
C PRO A 346 -39.68 24.20 50.99
N ALA A 347 -39.59 22.94 50.55
CA ALA A 347 -39.44 22.41 49.19
C ALA A 347 -38.57 23.19 48.16
N ALA A 348 -37.33 22.74 47.95
CA ALA A 348 -36.54 23.05 46.76
C ALA A 348 -36.14 21.76 46.03
N VAL A 349 -36.93 21.47 44.99
CA VAL A 349 -36.62 20.81 43.72
C VAL A 349 -35.23 20.16 43.59
N PHE A 350 -35.23 18.84 43.43
CA PHE A 350 -34.12 18.07 42.90
C PHE A 350 -33.72 18.62 41.53
N GLN A 351 -32.61 19.35 41.45
CA GLN A 351 -32.04 19.79 40.17
C GLN A 351 -31.20 18.64 39.59
N GLY A 352 -31.87 17.74 38.87
CA GLY A 352 -31.20 16.81 37.96
C GLY A 352 -30.42 17.59 36.91
N LEU A 353 -29.09 17.60 37.01
CA LEU A 353 -28.18 18.01 35.94
C LEU A 353 -28.12 16.90 34.89
N PHE A 354 -29.23 16.72 34.21
CA PHE A 354 -29.33 16.01 32.93
C PHE A 354 -30.36 16.80 32.14
N CYS A 355 -30.03 17.18 30.90
CA CYS A 355 -30.85 17.99 29.97
C CYS A 355 -30.64 19.52 29.95
N ARG A 356 -29.43 20.04 30.29
CA ARG A 356 -29.09 21.45 29.98
C ARG A 356 -28.21 21.67 28.74
N ASP A 357 -27.74 20.61 28.09
CA ASP A 357 -26.86 20.72 26.90
C ASP A 357 -27.51 20.33 25.56
N LEU A 358 -28.77 19.87 25.53
CA LEU A 358 -29.45 19.53 24.27
C LEU A 358 -30.34 20.66 23.71
N ALA A 359 -30.60 21.71 24.48
CA ALA A 359 -31.32 22.91 23.99
C ALA A 359 -30.41 23.88 23.21
N ALA A 360 -29.09 23.83 23.42
CA ALA A 360 -28.13 24.68 22.71
C ALA A 360 -27.93 24.26 21.24
N VAL A 361 -28.13 22.97 20.92
CA VAL A 361 -27.90 22.45 19.56
C VAL A 361 -29.07 22.75 18.61
N SER A 362 -30.30 22.88 19.13
CA SER A 362 -31.48 23.25 18.31
C SER A 362 -31.49 24.74 17.91
N SER A 363 -30.92 25.63 18.74
CA SER A 363 -30.91 27.07 18.46
C SER A 363 -29.88 27.44 17.39
N LEU A 364 -28.75 26.73 17.36
CA LEU A 364 -27.66 26.94 16.38
C LEU A 364 -27.99 26.49 14.95
N LEU A 365 -28.99 25.62 14.76
CA LEU A 365 -29.42 25.15 13.43
C LEU A 365 -30.54 25.99 12.80
N SER A 366 -31.03 27.04 13.47
CA SER A 366 -32.16 27.84 12.98
C SER A 366 -31.76 29.15 12.29
N GLN A 367 -30.47 29.51 12.25
CA GLN A 367 -30.03 30.79 11.66
C GLN A 367 -29.54 30.71 10.21
N VAL A 368 -29.81 29.62 9.49
CA VAL A 368 -29.58 29.57 8.04
C VAL A 368 -30.82 29.01 7.32
N GLY A 369 -31.78 29.90 7.09
CA GLY A 369 -32.42 30.00 5.77
C GLY A 369 -33.50 29.01 5.35
N PHE A 370 -34.20 28.28 6.23
CA PHE A 370 -35.47 27.64 5.86
C PHE A 370 -36.46 27.59 7.03
N ASN A 371 -37.55 28.37 6.93
CA ASN A 371 -38.65 28.40 7.89
C ASN A 371 -39.49 27.12 7.82
N ARG A 372 -39.36 26.22 8.81
CA ARG A 372 -40.43 25.36 9.39
C ARG A 372 -39.88 24.55 10.59
N PRO A 373 -40.49 24.61 11.78
CA PRO A 373 -40.05 23.80 12.92
C PRO A 373 -40.49 22.33 12.77
N ILE A 374 -39.54 21.40 12.96
CA ILE A 374 -39.82 19.95 13.02
C ILE A 374 -40.22 19.60 14.46
N THR A 375 -41.47 19.20 14.67
CA THR A 375 -41.95 18.70 15.97
C THR A 375 -41.55 17.24 16.14
N VAL A 376 -40.66 16.95 17.08
CA VAL A 376 -40.33 15.57 17.49
C VAL A 376 -41.25 15.17 18.64
N LYS A 377 -42.12 14.17 18.43
CA LYS A 377 -42.92 13.56 19.49
C LYS A 377 -42.04 12.58 20.29
N TYR A 378 -41.98 12.78 21.60
CA TYR A 378 -41.33 11.87 22.54
C TYR A 378 -42.37 10.90 23.08
N GLU A 379 -42.43 9.69 22.52
CA GLU A 379 -43.13 8.58 23.13
C GLU A 379 -42.15 7.42 23.35
N ALA A 380 -42.23 6.84 24.54
CA ALA A 380 -41.54 5.64 25.03
C ALA A 380 -40.09 5.78 25.54
N LEU A 381 -39.95 6.41 26.70
CA LEU A 381 -39.05 5.93 27.75
C LEU A 381 -39.82 5.97 29.08
N THR A 382 -40.36 4.83 29.49
CA THR A 382 -40.90 4.61 30.83
C THR A 382 -40.04 3.62 31.59
N CYS A 383 -39.56 4.11 32.73
CA CYS A 383 -38.96 3.47 33.91
C CYS A 383 -37.64 2.72 33.72
#